data_AF-C7H7Z1-F1
#
_entry.id   AF-C7H7Z1-F1
#
_cell.length_a   1.000
_cell.length_b   1.000
_cell.length_c   1.000
_cell.angle_alpha   90.00
_cell.angle_beta   90.00
_cell.angle_gamma   90.00
#
_symmetry.space_group_name_H-M   'P 1'
#
loop_
_entity.id
_entity.type
_entity.pdbx_description
1 polymer ?
#
loop_
_entity_poly.entity_id
_entity_poly.type
_entity_poly.pdbx_seq_one_letter_code
_entity_poly.pdbx_strand_id
1 'polypeptide(L)'
;MEHRSFEQIYLQYYKPVYAYLMTLCQNEELAAELTQETFYKALDAIDGFKGGCALNVWLCQIAKNTLTIHTGGRSGNCPRWTTL
;
A
#
# COMPACT_ATOMS: atom_id res chain seq x y z
N MET A 1 5.89 -24.39 -5.93
CA MET A 1 5.93 -23.93 -4.53
C MET A 1 7.07 -22.91 -4.43
N GLU A 2 6.86 -21.69 -4.92
CA GLU A 2 7.84 -20.60 -4.93
C GLU A 2 7.23 -19.38 -4.22
N HIS A 3 6.78 -19.56 -2.96
CA HIS A 3 6.18 -18.49 -2.14
C HIS A 3 7.19 -17.77 -1.23
N ARG A 4 8.45 -18.22 -1.20
CA ARG A 4 9.43 -17.75 -0.20
C ARG A 4 9.84 -16.27 -0.36
N SER A 5 9.65 -15.67 -1.53
CA SER A 5 10.07 -14.28 -1.77
C SER A 5 9.06 -13.24 -1.26
N PHE A 6 7.76 -13.52 -1.34
CA PHE A 6 6.74 -12.55 -0.95
C PHE A 6 6.69 -12.35 0.58
N GLU A 7 6.81 -13.41 1.37
CA GLU A 7 6.84 -13.29 2.83
C GLU A 7 8.04 -12.46 3.31
N GLN A 8 9.22 -12.62 2.70
CA GLN A 8 10.37 -11.79 3.04
C GLN A 8 10.14 -10.32 2.68
N ILE A 9 9.58 -10.07 1.51
CA ILE A 9 9.15 -8.75 1.07
C ILE A 9 8.15 -8.15 2.07
N TYR A 10 7.13 -8.91 2.44
CA TYR A 10 6.12 -8.50 3.41
C TYR A 10 6.77 -8.11 4.73
N LEU A 11 7.60 -8.98 5.31
CA LEU A 11 8.28 -8.69 6.58
C LEU A 11 9.24 -7.50 6.48
N GLN A 12 9.90 -7.32 5.33
CA GLN A 12 10.83 -6.22 5.09
C GLN A 12 10.12 -4.88 4.92
N TYR A 13 8.98 -4.84 4.23
CA TYR A 13 8.26 -3.60 3.93
C TYR A 13 7.11 -3.31 4.90
N TYR A 14 6.63 -4.29 5.65
CA TYR A 14 5.56 -4.11 6.64
C TYR A 14 5.94 -3.06 7.68
N LYS A 15 7.12 -3.19 8.29
CA LYS A 15 7.61 -2.23 9.30
C LYS A 15 7.66 -0.79 8.78
N PRO A 16 8.33 -0.48 7.65
CA PRO A 16 8.40 0.90 7.15
C PRO A 16 7.04 1.42 6.66
N VAL A 17 6.20 0.60 6.03
CA VAL A 17 4.86 1.01 5.59
C VAL A 17 3.94 1.28 6.78
N TYR A 18 3.94 0.40 7.77
CA TYR A 18 3.18 0.57 9.01
C TYR A 18 3.63 1.82 9.76
N ALA A 19 4.95 2.03 9.92
CA ALA A 19 5.47 3.24 10.56
C ALA A 19 5.09 4.51 9.78
N TYR A 20 5.12 4.47 8.46
CA TYR A 20 4.69 5.59 7.60
C TYR A 20 3.20 5.89 7.74
N LEU A 21 2.34 4.87 7.74
CA LEU A 21 0.90 5.03 7.95
C LEU A 21 0.59 5.50 9.38
N MET A 22 1.37 5.05 10.36
CA MET A 22 1.27 5.47 11.74
C MET A 22 1.61 6.95 11.92
N THR A 23 2.62 7.48 11.21
CA THR A 23 2.92 8.93 11.26
C THR A 23 1.87 9.77 10.53
N LEU A 24 1.21 9.22 9.52
CA LEU A 24 0.15 9.89 8.76
C LEU A 24 -1.19 9.92 9.52
N CYS A 25 -1.61 8.79 10.05
CA CYS A 25 -2.91 8.62 10.69
C CYS A 25 -2.89 8.94 12.17
N GLN A 26 -1.73 8.76 12.82
CA GLN A 26 -1.54 8.89 14.27
C GLN A 26 -2.56 8.07 15.09
N ASN A 27 -3.04 6.97 14.52
CA ASN A 27 -4.02 6.07 15.12
C ASN A 27 -3.64 4.63 14.77
N GLU A 28 -3.45 3.80 15.80
CA GLU A 28 -3.03 2.40 15.66
C GLU A 28 -4.06 1.56 14.90
N GLU A 29 -5.35 1.77 15.18
CA GLU A 29 -6.45 1.02 14.57
C GLU A 29 -6.50 1.33 13.07
N LEU A 30 -6.49 2.62 12.73
CA LEU A 30 -6.48 3.08 11.35
C LEU A 30 -5.19 2.68 10.61
N ALA A 31 -4.03 2.77 11.25
CA ALA A 31 -2.76 2.35 10.65
C ALA A 31 -2.76 0.84 10.35
N ALA A 32 -3.30 0.01 11.25
CA ALA A 32 -3.42 -1.43 11.03
C ALA A 32 -4.37 -1.76 9.87
N GLU A 33 -5.54 -1.08 9.79
CA GLU A 33 -6.48 -1.24 8.67
C GLU A 33 -5.85 -0.85 7.33
N LEU A 34 -5.27 0.35 7.26
CA LEU A 34 -4.64 0.86 6.03
C LEU A 34 -3.44 0.00 5.60
N THR A 35 -2.68 -0.52 6.55
CA THR A 35 -1.54 -1.41 6.26
C THR A 35 -2.03 -2.69 5.62
N GLN A 36 -3.03 -3.35 6.22
CA GLN A 36 -3.62 -4.56 5.65
C GLN A 36 -4.19 -4.33 4.25
N GLU A 37 -4.95 -3.25 4.06
CA GLU A 37 -5.56 -2.94 2.77
C GLU A 37 -4.51 -2.61 1.70
N THR A 38 -3.43 -1.92 2.09
CA THR A 38 -2.29 -1.65 1.21
C THR A 38 -1.62 -2.94 0.75
N PHE A 39 -1.32 -3.86 1.67
CA PHE A 39 -0.70 -5.13 1.34
C PHE A 39 -1.63 -6.05 0.56
N TYR A 40 -2.94 -6.01 0.82
CA TYR A 40 -3.93 -6.78 0.06
C TYR A 40 -3.98 -6.34 -1.41
N LYS A 41 -4.08 -5.03 -1.66
CA LYS A 41 -4.03 -4.46 -3.02
C LYS A 41 -2.69 -4.73 -3.70
N ALA A 42 -1.60 -4.69 -2.93
CA ALA A 42 -0.27 -5.04 -3.44
C ALA A 42 -0.19 -6.52 -3.82
N LEU A 43 -0.73 -7.43 -3.00
CA LEU A 43 -0.79 -8.86 -3.31
C LEU A 43 -1.61 -9.18 -4.56
N ASP A 44 -2.73 -8.48 -4.75
CA ASP A 44 -3.58 -8.65 -5.92
C ASP A 44 -2.89 -8.15 -7.20
N ALA A 45 -2.22 -7.00 -7.12
CA ALA A 45 -1.57 -6.38 -8.27
C ALA A 45 -0.13 -6.86 -8.54
N ILE A 46 0.52 -7.58 -7.61
CA ILE A 46 1.89 -8.06 -7.79
C ILE A 46 2.00 -9.15 -8.87
N ASP A 47 0.91 -9.90 -9.10
CA ASP A 47 0.82 -10.89 -10.18
C ASP A 47 0.95 -10.23 -11.57
N GLY A 48 0.44 -9.00 -11.70
CA GLY A 48 0.56 -8.18 -12.92
C GLY A 48 1.75 -7.22 -12.94
N PHE A 49 2.56 -7.16 -11.88
CA PHE A 49 3.64 -6.17 -11.76
C PHE A 49 4.84 -6.53 -12.63
N LYS A 50 5.01 -5.84 -13.76
CA LYS A 50 6.10 -6.05 -14.73
C LYS A 50 7.49 -5.54 -14.29
N GLY A 51 7.70 -5.29 -12.99
CA GLY A 51 9.03 -4.95 -12.45
C GLY A 51 9.60 -3.59 -12.86
N GLY A 52 8.77 -2.65 -13.32
CA GLY A 52 9.22 -1.34 -13.81
C GLY A 52 9.67 -0.35 -12.75
N CYS A 53 9.33 -0.57 -11.47
CA CYS A 53 9.64 0.32 -10.35
C CYS A 53 10.06 -0.47 -9.11
N ALA A 54 10.75 0.19 -8.17
CA ALA A 54 11.09 -0.41 -6.90
C ALA A 54 9.82 -0.65 -6.04
N LEU A 55 9.73 -1.83 -5.42
CA LEU A 55 8.53 -2.27 -4.71
C LEU A 55 8.16 -1.37 -3.52
N ASN A 56 9.14 -0.74 -2.88
CA ASN A 56 8.95 0.27 -1.84
C ASN A 56 8.17 1.50 -2.35
N VAL A 57 8.53 2.01 -3.53
CA VAL A 57 7.87 3.17 -4.15
C VAL A 57 6.42 2.83 -4.45
N TRP A 58 6.21 1.63 -5.02
CA TRP A 58 4.88 1.12 -5.34
C TRP A 58 4.00 0.94 -4.09
N LEU A 59 4.52 0.35 -3.01
CA LEU A 59 3.81 0.21 -1.75
C LEU A 59 3.47 1.57 -1.12
N CYS A 60 4.39 2.54 -1.16
CA CYS A 60 4.11 3.90 -0.69
C CYS A 60 3.00 4.58 -1.51
N GLN A 61 2.93 4.32 -2.83
CA GLN A 61 1.85 4.82 -3.67
C GLN A 61 0.50 4.27 -3.25
N ILE A 62 0.41 2.96 -3.03
CA ILE A 62 -0.82 2.30 -2.58
C ILE A 62 -1.23 2.86 -1.20
N ALA A 63 -0.31 2.89 -0.25
CA ALA A 63 -0.55 3.39 1.10
C ALA A 63 -1.11 4.82 1.09
N LYS A 64 -0.52 5.71 0.29
CA LYS A 64 -0.98 7.10 0.14
C LYS A 64 -2.37 7.18 -0.48
N ASN A 65 -2.67 6.34 -1.48
CA ASN A 65 -3.99 6.29 -2.10
C ASN A 65 -5.05 5.80 -1.11
N THR A 66 -4.77 4.73 -0.36
CA THR A 66 -5.67 4.21 0.68
C THR A 66 -5.94 5.26 1.76
N LEU A 67 -4.90 5.96 2.24
CA LEU A 67 -5.06 7.07 3.17
C LEU A 67 -5.96 8.17 2.58
N THR A 68 -5.69 8.58 1.34
CA THR A 68 -6.45 9.65 0.66
C THR A 68 -7.92 9.26 0.54
N ILE A 69 -8.23 7.99 0.27
CA ILE A 69 -9.61 7.49 0.22
C ILE A 69 -10.26 7.60 1.61
N HIS A 70 -9.55 7.18 2.65
CA HIS A 70 -10.05 7.21 4.02
C HIS A 70 -10.27 8.64 4.54
N THR A 71 -9.33 9.56 4.28
CA THR A 71 -9.44 10.98 4.68
C THR A 71 -10.32 11.80 3.74
N GLY A 72 -10.50 11.34 2.50
CA GLY A 72 -11.18 12.02 1.40
C GLY A 72 -12.69 11.74 1.33
N GLY A 73 -13.29 11.29 2.44
CA GLY A 73 -14.74 11.15 2.60
C GLY A 73 -15.47 12.50 2.59
N ARG A 74 -15.46 13.18 1.44
CA ARG A 74 -16.44 14.11 0.84
C ARG A 74 -15.76 14.94 -0.25
N SER A 75 -15.83 14.46 -1.49
CA SER A 75 -16.16 15.23 -2.71
C SER A 75 -15.34 14.77 -3.92
N GLY A 76 -16.05 14.22 -4.92
CA GLY A 76 -15.75 14.46 -6.33
C GLY A 76 -14.52 13.76 -6.93
N ASN A 77 -14.75 12.56 -7.47
CA ASN A 77 -14.35 12.17 -8.83
C ASN A 77 -12.98 12.65 -9.36
N CYS A 78 -11.95 11.79 -9.28
CA CYS A 78 -10.93 11.72 -10.33
C CYS A 78 -10.14 10.39 -10.26
N PRO A 79 -10.33 9.44 -11.20
CA PRO A 79 -9.43 8.32 -11.37
C PRO A 79 -8.19 8.80 -12.13
N ARG A 80 -7.06 8.96 -11.45
CA ARG A 80 -5.80 9.27 -12.14
C ARG A 80 -4.60 8.58 -11.51
N TRP A 81 -4.64 7.24 -11.46
CA TRP A 81 -3.46 6.42 -11.15
C TRP A 81 -3.27 5.21 -12.08
N THR A 82 -3.99 5.15 -13.21
CA THR A 82 -3.75 4.15 -14.28
C THR A 82 -3.19 4.83 -15.52
N THR A 83 -1.95 5.29 -15.46
CA THR A 83 -1.09 5.44 -16.64
C THR A 83 0.35 5.39 -16.17
N LEU A 84 0.89 4.18 -16.07
CA LEU A 84 2.27 3.80 -16.39
C LEU A 84 2.30 2.29 -16.59
#